data_AF-A0A378F2B9-F1
#
_entry.id   AF-A0A378F2B9-F1
#
_cell.length_a   1.000
_cell.length_b   1.000
_cell.length_c   1.000
_cell.angle_alpha   90.00
_cell.angle_beta   90.00
_cell.angle_gamma   90.00
#
_symmetry.space_group_name_H-M   'P 1'
#
loop_
_entity.id
_entity.type
_entity.pdbx_description
1 polymer ?
#
loop_
_entity_poly.entity_id
_entity_poly.type
_entity_poly.pdbx_seq_one_letter_code
_entity_poly.pdbx_strand_id
1 'polypeptide(L)' 'MQLLVEKQSISKNTIIEMIQVLWQGDQVELAVELALDVLMQREE' A
#
# COMPACT_ATOMS: atom_id res chain seq x y z
N MET A 1 -14.67 18.49 6.59
CA MET A 1 -13.74 17.34 6.63
C MET A 1 -14.55 16.04 6.71
N GLN A 2 -15.29 15.66 5.65
CA GLN A 2 -16.06 14.40 5.65
C GLN A 2 -16.54 13.92 4.28
N LEU A 3 -15.95 14.36 3.15
CA LEU A 3 -16.51 13.98 1.84
C LEU A 3 -15.54 14.09 0.65
N LEU A 4 -14.30 13.63 0.81
CA LEU A 4 -13.32 13.54 -0.30
C LEU A 4 -12.44 12.29 -0.21
N VAL A 5 -12.97 11.18 0.30
CA VAL A 5 -12.46 9.87 -0.14
C VAL A 5 -13.40 9.42 -1.25
N GLU A 6 -13.44 10.22 -2.32
CA GLU A 6 -13.77 9.69 -3.63
C GLU A 6 -12.89 8.46 -3.80
N LYS A 7 -13.46 7.37 -4.32
CA LYS A 7 -12.80 6.08 -4.55
C LYS A 7 -11.65 6.25 -5.56
N GLN A 8 -10.61 6.97 -5.20
CA GLN A 8 -9.34 6.94 -5.88
C GLN A 8 -8.79 5.56 -5.55
N SER A 9 -8.95 4.64 -6.49
CA SER A 9 -8.27 3.36 -6.43
C SER A 9 -6.79 3.68 -6.21
N ILE A 10 -6.27 3.40 -5.01
CA ILE A 10 -4.87 3.62 -4.74
C ILE A 10 -4.11 2.80 -5.78
N SER A 11 -3.26 3.48 -6.56
CA SER A 11 -2.55 2.80 -7.64
C SER A 11 -1.54 1.82 -7.06
N LYS A 12 -1.26 0.71 -7.75
CA LYS A 12 -0.21 -0.24 -7.32
C LYS A 12 1.13 0.47 -7.07
N ASN A 13 1.45 1.49 -7.87
CA ASN A 13 2.67 2.30 -7.70
C ASN A 13 2.68 3.06 -6.37
N THR A 14 1.55 3.66 -6.00
CA THR A 14 1.40 4.35 -4.71
C THR A 14 1.58 3.39 -3.53
N ILE A 15 1.05 2.16 -3.64
CA ILE A 15 1.22 1.15 -2.58
C ILE A 15 2.69 0.70 -2.49
N ILE A 16 3.38 0.54 -3.63
CA ILE A 16 4.82 0.23 -3.68
C ILE A 16 5.65 1.33 -3.02
N GLU A 17 5.35 2.60 -3.27
CA GLU A 17 6.02 3.74 -2.62
C GLU A 17 5.79 3.75 -1.10
N MET A 18 4.56 3.44 -0.64
CA MET A 18 4.25 3.33 0.78
C MET A 18 5.05 2.20 1.45
N ILE A 19 5.17 1.03 0.79
CA ILE A 19 6.00 -0.09 1.26
C ILE A 19 7.45 0.34 1.43
N GLN A 20 8.00 1.10 0.49
CA GLN A 20 9.38 1.57 0.54
C GLN A 20 9.62 2.55 1.71
N VAL A 21 8.69 3.47 1.95
CA VAL A 21 8.78 4.40 3.10
C VAL A 21 8.68 3.64 4.42
N LEU A 22 7.77 2.67 4.53
CA LEU A 22 7.60 1.85 5.73
C LEU A 22 8.84 0.99 6.02
N TRP A 23 9.43 0.41 4.97
CA TRP A 23 10.67 -0.36 5.07
C TRP A 23 11.84 0.47 5.59
N GLN A 24 11.96 1.72 5.14
CA GLN A 24 13.00 2.65 5.59
C GLN A 24 12.74 3.21 7.00
N GLY A 25 11.47 3.28 7.40
CA GLY A 25 11.03 3.80 8.70
C GLY A 25 10.98 2.77 9.83
N ASP A 26 11.66 1.63 9.69
CA ASP A 26 11.69 0.51 10.66
C ASP A 26 10.33 -0.19 10.88
N GLN A 27 9.33 0.12 10.05
CA GLN A 27 8.01 -0.51 10.05
C GLN A 27 7.99 -1.70 9.09
N VAL A 28 8.96 -2.59 9.28
CA VAL A 28 9.23 -3.74 8.38
C VAL A 28 8.01 -4.67 8.30
N GLU A 29 7.38 -4.98 9.43
CA GLU A 29 6.22 -5.88 9.50
C GLU A 29 5.06 -5.36 8.63
N LEU A 30 4.71 -4.08 8.80
CA LEU A 30 3.66 -3.44 8.02
C LEU A 30 4.03 -3.32 6.52
N ALA A 31 5.30 -3.06 6.20
CA ALA A 31 5.77 -3.04 4.82
C ALA A 31 5.62 -4.41 4.13
N VAL A 32 5.88 -5.49 4.86
CA VAL A 32 5.75 -6.86 4.35
C VAL A 32 4.29 -7.24 4.15
N GLU A 33 3.41 -6.94 5.10
CA GLU A 33 1.96 -7.19 4.97
C GLU A 33 1.39 -6.50 3.73
N LEU A 34 1.67 -5.21 3.55
CA LEU A 34 1.20 -4.45 2.39
C LEU A 34 1.74 -5.02 1.06
N ALA A 35 2.98 -5.53 1.05
CA ALA A 35 3.57 -6.15 -0.14
C ALA A 35 2.86 -7.47 -0.50
N LEU A 36 2.48 -8.27 0.50
CA LEU A 36 1.70 -9.48 0.28
C LEU A 36 0.32 -9.16 -0.29
N ASP A 37 -0.37 -8.15 0.25
CA ASP A 37 -1.68 -7.71 -0.26
C ASP A 37 -1.61 -7.29 -1.74
N VAL A 38 -0.54 -6.61 -2.16
CA VAL A 38 -0.34 -6.21 -3.56
C VAL A 38 -0.06 -7.41 -4.48
N LEU A 39 0.71 -8.38 -4.00
CA LEU A 39 1.03 -9.59 -4.75
C LEU A 39 -0.19 -10.51 -4.89
N MET A 40 -1.00 -10.65 -3.84
CA MET A 40 -2.23 -11.44 -3.85
C MET A 40 -3.31 -10.83 -4.75
N GLN A 41 -3.36 -9.50 -4.88
CA GLN A 41 -4.20 -8.80 -5.88
C GLN A 41 -3.78 -9.03 -7.35
N ARG A 42 -2.81 -9.91 -7.62
CA ARG A 42 -2.39 -10.29 -8.97
C ARG A 42 -2.94 -11.65 -9.40
N GLU A 43 -3.68 -12.35 -8.53
CA GLU A 43 -4.25 -13.68 -8.82
C GLU A 43 -5.72 -13.67 -9.30
N GLU A 44 -6.37 -12.51 -9.42
CA GLU A 44 -7.65 -12.33 -10.16
C GLU A 44 -7.42 -11.78 -11.57
#